data_AF-A0A4S1CKP7-F1
#
_entry.id   AF-A0A4S1CKP7-F1
#
_cell.length_a   1.000
_cell.length_b   1.000
_cell.length_c   1.000
_cell.angle_alpha   90.00
_cell.angle_beta   90.00
_cell.angle_gamma   90.00
#
_symmetry.space_group_name_H-M   'P 1'
#
loop_
_entity.id
_entity.type
_entity.pdbx_description
1 polymer ?
#
loop_
_entity_poly.entity_id
_entity_poly.type
_entity_poly.pdbx_seq_one_letter_code
_entity_poly.pdbx_strand_id
1 'polypeptide(L)'
;MKKEEVNAPISRRAMLKGSLCLGVCLAAQGALNVEASAEAAQGTDRPEAARKHFLKSTNCSQAILENYAPAYGIKPELACRLATGFAGGMTIGHECGAVTAAYMVLGLAHGPQERKVFPKVEAFNKEFKARHGELGCSQLLGVNMAAKDGMKEAKRKGLFKTRCPNYVKSAGEILEKMI
;
A
#
# COMPACT_ATOMS: atom_id res chain seq x y z
N MET A 1 -0.38 55.34 -25.30
CA MET A 1 -1.00 54.52 -24.23
C MET A 1 -1.22 53.13 -24.80
N LYS A 2 -0.53 52.13 -24.24
CA LYS A 2 -0.46 50.75 -24.76
C LYS A 2 -1.80 50.05 -24.53
N LYS A 3 -2.28 49.34 -25.55
CA LYS A 3 -3.45 48.45 -25.50
C LYS A 3 -3.07 47.19 -24.71
N GLU A 4 -3.83 46.87 -23.67
CA GLU A 4 -3.81 45.55 -23.05
C GLU A 4 -4.65 44.60 -23.92
N GLU A 5 -3.97 43.69 -24.62
CA GLU A 5 -4.60 42.53 -25.25
C GLU A 5 -4.79 41.44 -24.19
N VAL A 6 -6.04 41.18 -23.84
CA VAL A 6 -6.46 40.04 -23.04
C VAL A 6 -6.22 38.77 -23.86
N ASN A 7 -5.26 37.96 -23.44
CA ASN A 7 -4.86 36.74 -24.14
C ASN A 7 -5.91 35.64 -23.90
N ALA A 8 -6.51 35.13 -24.97
CA ALA A 8 -7.51 34.06 -24.92
C ALA A 8 -6.87 32.70 -24.52
N PRO A 9 -7.59 31.80 -23.83
CA PRO A 9 -7.02 30.55 -23.35
C PRO A 9 -6.68 29.60 -24.51
N ILE A 10 -5.44 29.12 -24.52
CA ILE A 10 -4.92 28.17 -25.50
C ILE A 10 -5.72 26.85 -25.39
N SER A 11 -6.33 26.44 -26.49
CA SER A 11 -7.08 25.18 -26.60
C SER A 11 -6.17 23.95 -26.45
N ARG A 12 -6.62 22.95 -25.69
CA ARG A 12 -5.96 21.64 -25.45
C ARG A 12 -5.50 20.92 -26.73
N ARG A 13 -6.07 21.26 -27.89
CA ARG A 13 -5.71 20.67 -29.19
C ARG A 13 -4.35 21.15 -29.72
N ALA A 14 -3.84 22.30 -29.27
CA ALA A 14 -2.55 22.84 -29.67
C ALA A 14 -1.36 22.15 -28.99
N MET A 15 -1.53 21.61 -27.78
CA MET A 15 -0.48 20.85 -27.07
C MET A 15 -0.20 19.47 -27.69
N LEU A 16 -1.18 18.89 -28.39
CA LEU A 16 -1.09 17.51 -28.90
C LEU A 16 -0.37 17.38 -30.26
N LYS A 17 -0.04 18.49 -30.94
CA LYS A 17 0.64 18.45 -32.24
C LYS A 17 2.17 18.59 -32.17
N GLY A 18 2.75 18.79 -30.98
CA GLY A 18 4.17 19.10 -30.80
C GLY A 18 5.05 17.99 -30.20
N SER A 19 4.58 16.76 -30.02
CA SER A 19 5.40 15.71 -29.37
C SER A 19 5.30 14.31 -30.00
N LEU A 20 4.81 14.20 -31.22
CA LEU A 20 5.04 13.01 -32.05
C LEU A 20 6.49 13.00 -32.54
N CYS A 21 7.46 12.57 -31.71
CA CYS A 21 8.71 11.97 -32.22
C CYS A 21 9.62 11.28 -31.18
N LEU A 22 9.32 11.24 -29.87
CA LEU A 22 10.21 10.60 -28.88
C LEU A 22 9.60 9.47 -28.02
N GLY A 23 8.36 9.06 -28.27
CA GLY A 23 7.62 8.16 -27.37
C GLY A 23 7.75 6.65 -27.64
N VAL A 24 8.38 6.21 -28.72
CA VAL A 24 8.26 4.80 -29.18
C VAL A 24 9.30 3.86 -28.56
N CYS A 25 10.39 4.35 -27.96
CA CYS A 25 11.45 3.46 -27.46
C CYS A 25 11.36 3.09 -25.97
N LEU A 26 10.56 3.77 -25.13
CA LEU A 26 10.52 3.49 -23.68
C LEU A 26 9.57 2.36 -23.26
N ALA A 27 8.65 1.93 -24.13
CA ALA A 27 7.64 0.93 -23.77
C ALA A 27 8.20 -0.51 -23.70
N ALA A 28 9.29 -0.81 -24.39
CA ALA A 28 9.82 -2.18 -24.49
C ALA A 28 10.73 -2.59 -23.31
N GLN A 29 11.39 -1.64 -22.65
CA GLN A 29 12.30 -1.93 -21.53
C GLN A 29 11.56 -2.19 -20.21
N GLY A 30 10.32 -1.72 -20.07
CA GLY A 30 9.51 -1.95 -18.88
C GLY A 30 8.98 -3.37 -18.74
N ALA A 31 8.73 -4.08 -19.84
CA ALA A 31 8.19 -5.44 -19.82
C ALA A 31 9.23 -6.50 -19.43
N LEU A 32 10.48 -6.33 -19.89
CA LEU A 32 11.54 -7.33 -19.74
C LEU A 32 12.14 -7.39 -18.32
N ASN A 33 11.97 -6.33 -17.51
CA ASN A 33 12.45 -6.31 -16.12
C ASN A 33 11.42 -6.81 -15.09
N VAL A 34 10.16 -6.98 -15.47
CA VAL A 34 9.11 -7.47 -14.55
C VAL A 34 9.28 -8.97 -14.32
N GLU A 35 9.62 -9.72 -15.38
CA GLU A 35 9.71 -11.18 -15.35
C GLU A 35 10.84 -11.68 -14.43
N ALA A 36 12.01 -11.04 -14.47
CA ALA A 36 13.16 -11.40 -13.62
C ALA A 36 12.98 -11.05 -12.13
N SER A 37 12.11 -10.08 -11.78
CA SER A 37 11.83 -9.74 -10.38
C SER A 37 10.76 -10.63 -9.74
N ALA A 38 9.88 -11.21 -10.56
CA ALA A 38 8.82 -12.12 -10.12
C ALA A 38 9.36 -13.51 -9.71
N GLU A 39 10.47 -13.95 -10.29
CA GLU A 39 11.09 -15.25 -9.97
C GLU A 39 11.79 -15.27 -8.59
N ALA A 40 12.23 -14.12 -8.06
CA ALA A 40 12.85 -14.05 -6.73
C ALA A 40 11.85 -14.15 -5.55
N ALA A 41 10.54 -14.08 -5.82
CA ALA A 41 9.48 -14.14 -4.81
C ALA A 41 8.92 -15.55 -4.57
N GLN A 42 9.34 -16.54 -5.37
CA GLN A 42 8.79 -17.89 -5.35
C GLN A 42 9.50 -18.75 -4.30
N GLY A 43 8.85 -18.97 -3.16
CA GLY A 43 9.30 -19.96 -2.16
C GLY A 43 9.25 -19.52 -0.69
N THR A 44 8.80 -18.31 -0.36
CA THR A 44 8.64 -17.87 1.03
C THR A 44 7.16 -17.65 1.37
N ASP A 45 6.74 -18.12 2.54
CA ASP A 45 5.43 -17.77 3.15
C ASP A 45 5.43 -16.26 3.42
N ARG A 46 5.01 -15.45 2.43
CA ARG A 46 4.98 -13.98 2.50
C ARG A 46 4.15 -13.48 3.70
N PRO A 47 3.00 -14.07 4.06
CA PRO A 47 2.31 -13.72 5.31
C PRO A 47 3.18 -13.85 6.55
N GLU A 48 3.87 -14.98 6.73
CA GLU A 48 4.76 -15.19 7.87
C GLU A 48 6.03 -14.34 7.79
N ALA A 49 6.56 -14.10 6.59
CA ALA A 49 7.68 -13.19 6.37
C ALA A 49 7.32 -11.76 6.76
N ALA A 50 6.13 -11.26 6.36
CA ALA A 50 5.62 -9.96 6.78
C ALA A 50 5.44 -9.87 8.30
N ARG A 51 4.89 -10.91 8.94
CA ARG A 51 4.77 -10.97 10.40
C ARG A 51 6.13 -10.88 11.09
N LYS A 52 7.12 -11.65 10.63
CA LYS A 52 8.49 -11.62 11.15
C LYS A 52 9.16 -10.28 10.90
N HIS A 53 8.92 -9.65 9.75
CA HIS A 53 9.44 -8.34 9.41
C HIS A 53 8.92 -7.28 10.39
N PHE A 54 7.60 -7.25 10.61
CA PHE A 54 6.97 -6.37 11.59
C PHE A 54 7.58 -6.53 13.01
N LEU A 55 7.83 -7.77 13.45
CA LEU A 55 8.42 -8.03 14.76
C LEU A 55 9.88 -7.58 14.89
N LYS A 56 10.62 -7.45 13.79
CA LYS A 56 12.05 -7.10 13.81
C LYS A 56 12.30 -5.60 13.93
N SER A 57 11.57 -4.76 13.20
CA SER A 57 11.76 -3.30 13.32
C SER A 57 10.85 -2.43 12.43
N THR A 58 9.94 -2.99 11.63
CA THR A 58 9.10 -2.19 10.73
C THR A 58 7.69 -1.99 11.25
N ASN A 59 7.05 -0.92 10.80
CA ASN A 59 5.63 -0.71 11.08
C ASN A 59 4.76 -1.65 10.22
N CYS A 60 3.47 -1.74 10.54
CA CYS A 60 2.58 -2.73 9.92
C CYS A 60 2.37 -2.55 8.41
N SER A 61 2.36 -1.31 7.90
CA SER A 61 2.26 -1.04 6.46
C SER A 61 3.56 -1.37 5.73
N GLN A 62 4.70 -1.02 6.31
CA GLN A 62 6.03 -1.36 5.79
C GLN A 62 6.20 -2.87 5.67
N ALA A 63 5.87 -3.61 6.72
CA ALA A 63 5.97 -5.06 6.75
C ALA A 63 5.22 -5.75 5.60
N ILE A 64 4.02 -5.27 5.25
CA ILE A 64 3.28 -5.78 4.10
C ILE A 64 3.93 -5.31 2.80
N LEU A 65 4.07 -4.00 2.59
CA LEU A 65 4.47 -3.50 1.27
C LEU A 65 5.87 -3.97 0.87
N GLU A 66 6.82 -4.04 1.81
CA GLU A 66 8.18 -4.52 1.54
C GLU A 66 8.25 -6.00 1.16
N ASN A 67 7.30 -6.82 1.61
CA ASN A 67 7.26 -8.26 1.28
C ASN A 67 6.46 -8.57 0.01
N TYR A 68 5.61 -7.67 -0.46
CA TYR A 68 4.72 -7.92 -1.59
C TYR A 68 5.04 -7.08 -2.82
N ALA A 69 5.43 -5.81 -2.65
CA ALA A 69 5.70 -4.90 -3.76
C ALA A 69 6.89 -5.31 -4.67
N PRO A 70 7.93 -6.03 -4.20
CA PRO A 70 9.00 -6.52 -5.07
C PRO A 70 8.53 -7.40 -6.22
N ALA A 71 7.48 -8.21 -6.02
CA ALA A 71 6.89 -9.03 -7.08
C ALA A 71 6.24 -8.20 -8.22
N TYR A 72 6.06 -6.90 -7.98
CA TYR A 72 5.49 -5.94 -8.93
C TYR A 72 6.52 -4.88 -9.35
N GLY A 73 7.82 -5.18 -9.22
CA GLY A 73 8.91 -4.31 -9.66
C GLY A 73 9.23 -3.13 -8.74
N ILE A 74 8.66 -3.06 -7.53
CA ILE A 74 8.98 -2.01 -6.55
C ILE A 74 10.08 -2.49 -5.62
N LYS A 75 11.22 -1.81 -5.65
CA LYS A 75 12.35 -2.11 -4.75
C LYS A 75 11.93 -1.98 -3.27
N PRO A 76 12.41 -2.87 -2.37
CA PRO A 76 12.06 -2.84 -0.95
C PRO A 76 12.28 -1.49 -0.28
N GLU A 77 13.36 -0.78 -0.59
CA GLU A 77 13.64 0.56 -0.03
C GLU A 77 12.56 1.59 -0.38
N LEU A 78 12.09 1.58 -1.64
CA LEU A 78 11.02 2.47 -2.08
C LEU A 78 9.69 2.07 -1.41
N ALA A 79 9.40 0.77 -1.33
CA ALA A 79 8.23 0.25 -0.62
C ALA A 79 8.21 0.68 0.85
N CYS A 80 9.35 0.57 1.54
CA CYS A 80 9.55 1.01 2.92
C CYS A 80 9.18 2.49 3.10
N ARG A 81 9.74 3.35 2.24
CA ARG A 81 9.52 4.80 2.27
C ARG A 81 8.06 5.17 2.01
N LEU A 82 7.44 4.57 0.98
CA LEU A 82 6.03 4.79 0.64
C LEU A 82 5.09 4.39 1.80
N ALA A 83 5.36 3.24 2.42
CA ALA A 83 4.52 2.68 3.47
C ALA A 83 4.68 3.36 4.84
N THR A 84 5.73 4.16 5.05
CA THR A 84 6.10 4.68 6.38
C THR A 84 4.98 5.50 7.03
N GLY A 85 4.27 6.32 6.25
CA GLY A 85 3.23 7.22 6.74
C GLY A 85 1.92 6.56 7.20
N PHE A 86 1.74 5.26 6.98
CA PHE A 86 0.47 4.57 7.26
C PHE A 86 0.43 3.84 8.61
N ALA A 87 1.54 3.86 9.36
CA ALA A 87 1.61 3.30 10.71
C ALA A 87 0.63 3.96 11.68
N GLY A 88 0.17 3.20 12.68
CA GLY A 88 -0.71 3.73 13.73
C GLY A 88 -2.04 4.27 13.20
N GLY A 89 -2.48 3.80 12.03
CA GLY A 89 -3.64 4.36 11.34
C GLY A 89 -3.40 5.77 10.84
N MET A 90 -2.30 5.96 10.10
CA MET A 90 -1.83 7.26 9.62
C MET A 90 -1.59 8.29 10.75
N THR A 91 -1.08 7.82 11.90
CA THR A 91 -0.88 8.60 13.14
C THR A 91 -2.14 9.13 13.83
N ILE A 92 -3.31 8.91 13.22
CA ILE A 92 -4.62 9.39 13.70
C ILE A 92 -5.54 8.24 14.09
N GLY A 93 -5.05 7.00 14.09
CA GLY A 93 -5.78 5.84 14.59
C GLY A 93 -6.92 5.35 13.70
N HIS A 94 -6.99 5.81 12.44
CA HIS A 94 -7.91 5.30 11.41
C HIS A 94 -7.41 3.96 10.84
N GLU A 95 -7.66 3.64 9.57
CA GLU A 95 -7.42 2.33 8.96
C GLU A 95 -6.04 1.75 9.26
N CYS A 96 -6.01 0.48 9.69
CA CYS A 96 -4.79 -0.25 10.01
C CYS A 96 -3.77 -0.18 8.86
N GLY A 97 -2.51 0.12 9.17
CA GLY A 97 -1.46 0.21 8.15
C GLY A 97 -1.28 -1.08 7.33
N ALA A 98 -1.46 -2.26 7.92
CA ALA A 98 -1.41 -3.53 7.17
C ALA A 98 -2.56 -3.64 6.15
N VAL A 99 -3.76 -3.16 6.52
CA VAL A 99 -4.94 -3.11 5.64
C VAL A 99 -4.71 -2.11 4.51
N THR A 100 -4.25 -0.90 4.82
CA THR A 100 -3.98 0.13 3.80
C THR A 100 -2.88 -0.30 2.84
N ALA A 101 -1.81 -0.93 3.33
CA ALA A 101 -0.77 -1.51 2.47
C ALA A 101 -1.31 -2.65 1.60
N ALA A 102 -2.23 -3.48 2.11
CA ALA A 102 -2.88 -4.49 1.30
C ALA A 102 -3.67 -3.89 0.11
N TYR A 103 -4.34 -2.75 0.31
CA TYR A 103 -4.98 -2.05 -0.81
C TYR A 103 -3.97 -1.61 -1.87
N MET A 104 -2.78 -1.16 -1.46
CA MET A 104 -1.71 -0.83 -2.40
C MET A 104 -1.27 -2.07 -3.19
N VAL A 105 -1.07 -3.21 -2.54
CA VAL A 105 -0.72 -4.47 -3.21
C VAL A 105 -1.81 -4.90 -4.21
N LEU A 106 -3.09 -4.81 -3.84
CA LEU A 106 -4.19 -5.10 -4.75
C LEU A 106 -4.21 -4.14 -5.95
N GLY A 107 -3.87 -2.87 -5.74
CA GLY A 107 -3.67 -1.89 -6.81
C GLY A 107 -2.52 -2.26 -7.75
N LEU A 108 -1.39 -2.72 -7.20
CA LEU A 108 -0.24 -3.20 -7.99
C LEU A 108 -0.60 -4.45 -8.81
N ALA A 109 -1.39 -5.36 -8.24
CA ALA A 109 -1.75 -6.62 -8.88
C ALA A 109 -2.85 -6.49 -9.96
N HIS A 110 -3.88 -5.67 -9.71
CA HIS A 110 -5.10 -5.66 -10.52
C HIS A 110 -5.41 -4.32 -11.21
N GLY A 111 -4.64 -3.28 -10.89
CA GLY A 111 -4.84 -1.95 -11.44
C GLY A 111 -4.49 -1.82 -12.93
N PRO A 112 -4.69 -0.63 -13.53
CA PRO A 112 -5.18 0.60 -12.89
C PRO A 112 -6.71 0.75 -12.92
N GLN A 113 -7.47 -0.18 -13.53
CA GLN A 113 -8.91 -0.02 -13.65
C GLN A 113 -9.62 -0.30 -12.31
N GLU A 114 -10.32 0.70 -11.78
CA GLU A 114 -11.08 0.60 -10.51
C GLU A 114 -12.01 -0.62 -10.47
N ARG A 115 -12.70 -0.92 -11.58
CA ARG A 115 -13.58 -2.09 -11.71
C ARG A 115 -12.92 -3.45 -11.42
N LYS A 116 -11.59 -3.53 -11.49
CA LYS A 116 -10.81 -4.73 -11.14
C LYS A 116 -10.29 -4.70 -9.71
N VAL A 117 -9.98 -3.51 -9.18
CA VAL A 117 -9.37 -3.32 -7.85
C VAL A 117 -10.42 -3.25 -6.76
N PHE A 118 -11.50 -2.48 -6.95
CA PHE A 118 -12.49 -2.22 -5.89
C PHE A 118 -13.18 -3.50 -5.40
N PRO A 119 -13.61 -4.45 -6.25
CA PRO A 119 -14.17 -5.71 -5.76
C PRO A 119 -13.18 -6.53 -4.92
N LYS A 120 -11.87 -6.44 -5.20
CA LYS A 120 -10.83 -7.11 -4.41
C LYS A 120 -10.66 -6.43 -3.05
N VAL A 121 -10.68 -5.10 -3.01
CA VAL A 121 -10.64 -4.33 -1.75
C VAL A 121 -11.88 -4.61 -0.89
N GLU A 122 -13.06 -4.66 -1.49
CA GLU A 122 -14.31 -5.02 -0.79
C GLU A 122 -14.26 -6.44 -0.21
N ALA A 123 -13.80 -7.41 -1.01
CA ALA A 123 -13.61 -8.78 -0.54
C ALA A 123 -12.57 -8.86 0.59
N PHE A 124 -11.47 -8.13 0.48
CA PHE A 124 -10.44 -8.02 1.52
C PHE A 124 -11.05 -7.48 2.81
N ASN A 125 -11.81 -6.38 2.72
CA ASN A 125 -12.45 -5.74 3.87
C ASN A 125 -13.44 -6.67 4.56
N LYS A 126 -14.26 -7.37 3.79
CA LYS A 126 -15.22 -8.35 4.31
C LYS A 126 -14.51 -9.45 5.09
N GLU A 127 -13.47 -10.04 4.52
CA GLU A 127 -12.72 -11.13 5.15
C GLU A 127 -11.94 -10.65 6.39
N PHE A 128 -11.29 -9.48 6.31
CA PHE A 128 -10.54 -8.94 7.45
C PHE A 128 -11.47 -8.59 8.61
N LYS A 129 -12.62 -7.94 8.34
CA LYS A 129 -13.65 -7.66 9.34
C LYS A 129 -14.26 -8.95 9.91
N ALA A 130 -14.46 -9.98 9.09
CA ALA A 130 -14.96 -11.27 9.59
C ALA A 130 -14.01 -11.89 10.62
N ARG A 131 -12.70 -11.72 10.47
CA ARG A 131 -11.69 -12.23 11.41
C ARG A 131 -11.46 -11.34 12.63
N HIS A 132 -11.49 -10.02 12.46
CA HIS A 132 -11.01 -9.06 13.47
C HIS A 132 -12.04 -8.03 13.93
N GLY A 133 -13.25 -8.03 13.35
CA GLY A 133 -14.37 -7.13 13.64
C GLY A 133 -14.26 -5.78 12.95
N GLU A 134 -13.08 -5.16 12.93
CA GLU A 134 -12.88 -3.76 12.52
C GLU A 134 -11.72 -3.61 11.52
N LEU A 135 -11.61 -2.43 10.90
CA LEU A 135 -10.47 -2.06 10.06
C LEU A 135 -9.59 -0.98 10.71
N GLY A 136 -10.17 -0.14 11.57
CA GLY A 136 -9.46 0.98 12.20
C GLY A 136 -8.46 0.53 13.26
N CYS A 137 -7.28 1.13 13.26
CA CYS A 137 -6.18 0.83 14.17
C CYS A 137 -6.58 1.05 15.63
N SER A 138 -7.22 2.17 15.97
CA SER A 138 -7.70 2.43 17.33
C SER A 138 -8.75 1.41 17.77
N GLN A 139 -9.69 1.07 16.89
CA GLN A 139 -10.74 0.09 17.16
C GLN A 139 -10.16 -1.32 17.35
N LEU A 140 -9.29 -1.73 16.44
CA LEU A 140 -8.58 -3.02 16.48
C LEU A 140 -7.68 -3.16 17.70
N LEU A 141 -7.15 -2.07 18.26
CA LEU A 141 -6.30 -2.13 19.44
C LEU A 141 -7.07 -1.86 20.74
N GLY A 142 -8.28 -1.29 20.65
CA GLY A 142 -9.08 -0.87 21.81
C GLY A 142 -8.47 0.30 22.57
N VAL A 143 -7.69 1.15 21.89
CA VAL A 143 -6.99 2.31 22.46
C VAL A 143 -6.99 3.44 21.44
N ASN A 144 -7.08 4.70 21.89
CA ASN A 144 -7.06 5.84 20.98
C ASN A 144 -5.64 6.14 20.49
N MET A 145 -5.29 5.67 19.30
CA MET A 145 -3.94 5.82 18.73
C MET A 145 -3.62 7.26 18.28
N ALA A 146 -4.61 8.13 18.14
CA ALA A 146 -4.39 9.56 17.86
C ALA A 146 -3.89 10.34 19.09
N ALA A 147 -4.12 9.81 20.29
CA ALA A 147 -3.69 10.43 21.53
C ALA A 147 -2.29 9.97 21.93
N LYS A 148 -1.45 10.90 22.41
CA LYS A 148 -0.10 10.59 22.94
C LYS A 148 -0.14 9.50 24.02
N ASP A 149 -1.16 9.52 24.87
CA ASP A 149 -1.29 8.53 25.95
C ASP A 149 -1.81 7.19 25.45
N GLY A 150 -2.58 7.15 24.36
CA GLY A 150 -3.00 5.88 23.76
C GLY A 150 -1.84 5.11 23.14
N MET A 151 -0.86 5.80 22.55
CA MET A 151 0.39 5.17 22.09
C MET A 151 1.17 4.53 23.24
N LYS A 152 1.32 5.25 24.37
CA LYS A 152 2.00 4.73 25.56
C LYS A 152 1.24 3.54 26.14
N GLU A 153 -0.08 3.62 26.19
CA GLU A 153 -0.94 2.53 26.66
C GLU A 153 -0.82 1.28 25.78
N ALA A 154 -0.86 1.43 24.45
CA ALA A 154 -0.66 0.34 23.51
C ALA A 154 0.68 -0.37 23.73
N LYS A 155 1.74 0.40 23.97
CA LYS A 155 3.07 -0.12 24.29
C LYS A 155 3.09 -0.85 25.63
N ARG A 156 2.51 -0.25 26.69
CA ARG A 156 2.42 -0.85 28.04
C ARG A 156 1.64 -2.17 28.02
N LYS A 157 0.54 -2.23 27.26
CA LYS A 157 -0.27 -3.44 27.05
C LYS A 157 0.38 -4.47 26.12
N GLY A 158 1.55 -4.16 25.53
CA GLY A 158 2.26 -5.06 24.64
C GLY A 158 1.56 -5.32 23.31
N LEU A 159 0.64 -4.45 22.87
CA LEU A 159 -0.24 -4.73 21.72
C LEU A 159 0.53 -4.88 20.39
N PHE A 160 1.68 -4.20 20.26
CA PHE A 160 2.58 -4.35 19.11
C PHE A 160 3.30 -5.70 19.05
N LYS A 161 3.22 -6.51 20.12
CA LYS A 161 3.80 -7.86 20.15
C LYS A 161 2.72 -8.94 20.15
N THR A 162 1.54 -8.63 20.69
CA THR A 162 0.47 -9.62 20.90
C THR A 162 -0.66 -9.53 19.88
N ARG A 163 -0.96 -8.35 19.32
CA ARG A 163 -2.07 -8.15 18.37
C ARG A 163 -1.61 -7.77 16.96
N CYS A 164 -0.82 -6.70 16.82
CA CYS A 164 -0.40 -6.21 15.50
C CYS A 164 0.27 -7.27 14.61
N PRO A 165 1.14 -8.19 15.10
CA PRO A 165 1.71 -9.22 14.24
C PRO A 165 0.64 -10.13 13.63
N ASN A 166 -0.43 -10.44 14.37
CA ASN A 166 -1.52 -11.28 13.89
C ASN A 166 -2.35 -10.57 12.81
N TYR A 167 -2.52 -9.24 12.93
CA TYR A 167 -3.17 -8.43 11.90
C TYR A 167 -2.33 -8.37 10.62
N VAL A 168 -1.00 -8.21 10.74
CA VAL A 168 -0.08 -8.25 9.60
C VAL A 168 -0.14 -9.62 8.91
N LYS A 169 -0.03 -10.71 9.67
CA LYS A 169 -0.11 -12.07 9.11
C LYS A 169 -1.46 -12.29 8.41
N SER A 170 -2.57 -11.93 9.06
CA SER A 170 -3.90 -12.09 8.48
C SER A 170 -4.08 -11.28 7.21
N ALA A 171 -3.60 -10.03 7.17
CA ALA A 171 -3.64 -9.22 5.95
C ALA A 171 -2.87 -9.91 4.81
N GLY A 172 -1.70 -10.46 5.09
CA GLY A 172 -0.95 -11.28 4.13
C GLY A 172 -1.72 -12.51 3.66
N GLU A 173 -2.26 -13.32 4.58
CA GLU A 173 -3.04 -14.52 4.24
C GLU A 173 -4.27 -14.22 3.38
N ILE A 174 -4.89 -13.05 3.57
CA ILE A 174 -6.03 -12.61 2.75
C ILE A 174 -5.54 -12.15 1.38
N LEU A 175 -4.42 -11.43 1.32
CA LEU A 175 -3.79 -11.03 0.05
C LEU A 175 -3.45 -12.24 -0.82
N GLU A 176 -2.84 -13.29 -0.28
CA GLU A 176 -2.50 -14.52 -1.01
C GLU A 176 -3.70 -15.18 -1.71
N LYS A 177 -4.91 -14.97 -1.20
CA LYS A 177 -6.14 -15.50 -1.84
C LYS A 177 -6.63 -14.63 -3.00
N MET A 178 -6.07 -13.44 -3.17
CA MET A 178 -6.60 -12.39 -4.03
C MET A 178 -5.64 -11.93 -5.13
N ILE A 179 -4.34 -12.25 -5.01
CA ILE A 179 -3.27 -11.84 -5.93
C ILE A 179 -2.65 -13.01 -6.69
#